data_AF-A0A9D9G952-F1
#
_entry.id   AF-A0A9D9G952-F1
#
_cell.length_a   1.000
_cell.length_b   1.000
_cell.length_c   1.000
_cell.angle_alpha   90.00
_cell.angle_beta   90.00
_cell.angle_gamma   90.00
#
_symmetry.space_group_name_H-M   'P 1'
#
loop_
_entity.id
_entity.type
_entity.pdbx_description
1 polymer ?
#
loop_
_entity_poly.entity_id
_entity_poly.type
_entity_poly.pdbx_seq_one_letter_code
_entity_poly.pdbx_strand_id
1 'polypeptide(L)'
;MTDIEIAKQVTLAPIAEIASKLDIPADDLELYGKYKAKLPLSLIDEDKMKGKKLILVTAISPTPAGEGKTTVSIGLSDGLTRIGKKTAVVLREPSLGPVFGIKGGATGGGYSQVLPMEDINLHFNGDFNAVEKAHNLLAALIDNNLH
;
A
#
# COMPACT_ATOMS: atom_id res chain seq x y z
N MET A 1 2.05 -14.93 19.25
CA MET A 1 1.42 -13.63 18.94
C MET A 1 1.12 -13.64 17.46
N THR A 2 -0.13 -13.42 17.08
CA THR A 2 -0.57 -13.41 15.68
C THR A 2 -0.27 -12.05 15.03
N ASP A 3 -0.27 -11.98 13.69
CA ASP A 3 -0.03 -10.74 12.94
C ASP A 3 -1.00 -9.62 13.34
N ILE A 4 -2.27 -9.96 13.58
CA ILE A 4 -3.30 -9.00 13.98
C ILE A 4 -3.14 -8.54 15.42
N GLU A 5 -2.63 -9.40 16.32
CA GLU A 5 -2.30 -9.01 17.70
C GLU A 5 -1.15 -8.00 17.72
N ILE A 6 -0.12 -8.20 16.89
CA ILE A 6 0.96 -7.23 16.72
C ILE A 6 0.39 -5.89 16.24
N ALA A 7 -0.39 -5.91 15.16
CA ALA A 7 -0.98 -4.71 14.57
C ALA A 7 -1.83 -3.90 15.58
N LYS A 8 -2.61 -4.57 16.43
CA LYS A 8 -3.47 -3.92 17.44
C LYS A 8 -2.71 -3.29 18.61
N GLN A 9 -1.47 -3.68 18.85
CA GLN A 9 -0.63 -3.10 19.90
C GLN A 9 0.13 -1.85 19.45
N VAL A 10 0.18 -1.58 18.13
CA VAL A 10 0.91 -0.44 17.59
C VAL A 10 0.10 0.84 17.73
N THR A 11 0.71 1.88 18.32
CA THR A 11 0.17 3.24 18.24
C THR A 11 0.56 3.86 16.91
N LEU A 12 -0.41 4.06 16.03
CA LEU A 12 -0.19 4.66 14.72
C LEU A 12 0.09 6.16 14.84
N ALA A 13 1.13 6.63 14.14
CA ALA A 13 1.35 8.04 13.95
C ALA A 13 0.34 8.60 12.93
N PRO A 14 -0.18 9.83 13.12
CA PRO A 14 -0.96 10.52 12.10
C PRO A 14 -0.23 10.54 10.75
N ILE A 15 -0.96 10.34 9.65
CA ILE A 15 -0.35 10.24 8.32
C ILE A 15 0.40 11.51 7.91
N ALA A 16 -0.03 12.68 8.41
CA ALA A 16 0.67 13.95 8.21
C ALA A 16 2.09 13.95 8.79
N GLU A 17 2.33 13.26 9.90
CA GLU A 17 3.67 13.10 10.47
C GLU A 17 4.55 12.14 9.65
N ILE A 18 3.95 11.21 8.93
CA ILE A 18 4.67 10.34 8.00
C ILE A 18 5.01 11.11 6.72
N ALA A 19 4.06 11.89 6.21
CA ALA A 19 4.24 12.73 5.02
C ALA A 19 5.32 13.80 5.23
N SER A 20 5.41 14.39 6.42
CA SER A 20 6.44 15.40 6.73
C SER A 20 7.87 14.84 6.63
N LYS A 21 8.08 13.54 6.93
CA LYS A 21 9.38 12.87 6.71
C LYS A 21 9.77 12.79 5.24
N LEU A 22 8.78 12.88 4.34
CA LEU A 22 8.96 12.95 2.89
C LEU A 22 9.01 14.38 2.35
N ASP A 23 9.02 15.38 3.24
CA ASP A 23 8.96 16.82 2.89
C ASP A 23 7.67 17.20 2.15
N ILE A 24 6.56 16.51 2.46
CA ILE A 24 5.23 16.77 1.88
C ILE A 24 4.42 17.60 2.89
N PRO A 25 3.96 18.81 2.52
CA PRO A 25 3.08 19.64 3.34
C PRO A 25 1.77 18.95 3.69
N ALA A 26 1.23 19.22 4.88
CA ALA A 26 -0.06 18.65 5.30
C ALA A 26 -1.23 19.14 4.43
N ASP A 27 -1.15 20.36 3.90
CA ASP A 27 -2.19 20.96 3.04
C ASP A 27 -2.30 20.28 1.67
N ASP A 28 -1.24 19.59 1.23
CA ASP A 28 -1.24 18.81 0.00
C ASP A 28 -1.86 17.42 0.20
N LEU A 29 -2.18 17.02 1.44
CA LEU A 29 -2.72 15.69 1.74
C LEU A 29 -4.23 15.67 1.62
N GLU A 30 -4.75 14.79 0.75
CA GLU A 30 -6.16 14.44 0.76
C GLU A 30 -6.38 13.31 1.77
N LEU A 31 -6.85 13.66 2.98
CA LEU A 31 -6.94 12.73 4.11
C LEU A 31 -8.13 11.76 3.99
N TYR A 32 -7.85 10.47 4.24
CA TYR A 32 -8.84 9.41 4.41
C TYR A 32 -8.82 8.92 5.86
N GLY A 33 -9.43 9.71 6.74
CA GLY A 33 -9.27 9.55 8.19
C GLY A 33 -7.90 10.02 8.66
N LYS A 34 -7.43 9.50 9.81
CA LYS A 34 -6.22 10.00 10.47
C LYS A 34 -4.91 9.39 9.95
N TYR A 35 -4.99 8.19 9.38
CA TYR A 35 -3.81 7.34 9.13
C TYR A 35 -3.60 6.98 7.64
N LYS A 36 -4.37 7.60 6.74
CA LYS A 36 -4.26 7.39 5.28
C LYS A 36 -4.47 8.71 4.57
N ALA A 37 -3.81 8.88 3.44
CA ALA A 37 -3.96 10.05 2.58
C ALA A 37 -3.68 9.67 1.13
N LYS A 38 -4.27 10.42 0.19
CA LYS A 38 -3.81 10.48 -1.20
C LYS A 38 -2.85 11.65 -1.37
N LEU A 39 -1.93 11.47 -2.30
CA LEU A 39 -0.94 12.45 -2.70
C LEU A 39 -1.31 13.00 -4.09
N PRO A 40 -1.20 14.32 -4.32
CA PRO A 40 -1.50 14.90 -5.61
C PRO A 40 -0.40 14.56 -6.61
N LEU A 41 -0.78 14.36 -7.88
CA LEU A 41 0.15 14.02 -8.95
C LEU A 41 1.17 15.14 -9.24
N SER A 42 0.90 16.37 -8.82
CA SER A 42 1.82 17.51 -8.92
C SER A 42 3.13 17.32 -8.16
N LEU A 43 3.20 16.35 -7.24
CA LEU A 43 4.43 15.99 -6.51
C LEU A 43 5.41 15.16 -7.36
N ILE A 44 4.96 14.62 -8.50
CA ILE A 44 5.82 13.82 -9.39
C ILE A 44 6.82 14.76 -10.08
N ASP A 45 8.10 14.49 -9.86
CA ASP A 45 9.20 15.29 -10.36
C ASP A 45 10.36 14.36 -10.77
N GLU A 46 10.59 14.22 -12.08
CA GLU A 46 11.62 13.33 -12.64
C GLU A 46 13.04 13.81 -12.30
N ASP A 47 13.25 15.11 -12.15
CA ASP A 47 14.55 15.67 -11.83
C ASP A 47 14.97 15.31 -10.40
N LYS A 48 14.02 15.29 -9.45
CA LYS A 48 14.25 14.82 -8.08
C LYS A 48 14.62 13.33 -8.00
N MET A 49 14.26 12.55 -9.02
CA MET A 49 14.56 11.12 -9.09
C MET A 49 15.95 10.83 -9.65
N LYS A 50 16.62 11.81 -10.27
CA LYS A 50 17.99 11.64 -10.78
C LYS A 50 18.95 11.23 -9.65
N GLY A 51 19.70 10.17 -9.89
CA GLY A 51 20.66 9.62 -8.92
C GLY A 51 20.05 8.83 -7.75
N LYS A 52 18.71 8.74 -7.64
CA LYS A 52 18.04 7.88 -6.65
C LYS A 52 18.12 6.41 -7.09
N LYS A 53 17.88 5.50 -6.14
CA LYS A 53 17.97 4.05 -6.37
C LYS A 53 16.58 3.43 -6.31
N LEU A 54 16.28 2.60 -7.30
CA LEU A 54 15.11 1.72 -7.31
C LEU A 54 15.57 0.30 -6.97
N ILE A 55 15.01 -0.27 -5.90
CA ILE A 55 15.31 -1.64 -5.47
C ILE A 55 14.07 -2.50 -5.74
N LEU A 56 14.22 -3.49 -6.62
CA LEU A 56 13.17 -4.46 -6.91
C LEU A 56 13.34 -5.70 -6.04
N VAL A 57 12.31 -6.03 -5.26
CA VAL A 57 12.25 -7.28 -4.49
C VAL A 57 11.45 -8.31 -5.27
N THR A 58 12.07 -9.44 -5.56
CA THR A 58 11.45 -10.59 -6.23
C THR A 58 11.57 -11.86 -5.38
N ALA A 59 10.87 -12.91 -5.77
CA ALA A 59 10.92 -14.22 -5.14
C ALA A 59 10.99 -15.31 -6.21
N ILE A 60 11.38 -16.52 -5.79
CA ILE A 60 11.26 -17.73 -6.59
C ILE A 60 9.78 -18.04 -6.89
N SER A 61 9.54 -19.05 -7.73
CA SER A 61 8.18 -19.56 -7.99
C SER A 61 7.46 -19.90 -6.68
N PRO A 62 6.19 -19.48 -6.51
CA PRO A 62 5.46 -19.70 -5.28
C PRO A 62 5.33 -21.18 -4.91
N THR A 63 5.44 -21.46 -3.62
CA THR A 63 5.35 -22.76 -2.98
C THR A 63 4.32 -22.70 -1.85
N PRO A 64 3.74 -23.83 -1.43
CA PRO A 64 2.80 -23.85 -0.29
C PRO A 64 3.38 -23.34 1.03
N ALA A 65 4.72 -23.32 1.18
CA ALA A 65 5.38 -22.82 2.38
C ALA A 65 5.34 -21.29 2.50
N GLY A 66 5.16 -20.58 1.39
CA GLY A 66 5.18 -19.12 1.32
C GLY A 66 6.59 -18.51 1.34
N GLU A 67 6.78 -17.46 0.55
CA GLU A 67 8.11 -16.89 0.28
C GLU A 67 8.39 -15.62 1.09
N GLY A 68 7.37 -15.05 1.75
CA GLY A 68 7.53 -13.86 2.58
C GLY A 68 7.94 -12.59 1.82
N LYS A 69 7.72 -12.51 0.49
CA LYS A 69 8.19 -11.40 -0.35
C LYS A 69 7.80 -10.02 0.17
N THR A 70 6.55 -9.86 0.59
CA THR A 70 6.06 -8.58 1.14
C THR A 70 6.74 -8.25 2.47
N THR A 71 6.84 -9.22 3.38
CA THR A 71 7.51 -9.07 4.67
C THR A 71 8.97 -8.64 4.48
N VAL A 72 9.69 -9.25 3.55
CA VAL A 72 11.07 -8.88 3.21
C VAL A 72 11.14 -7.47 2.61
N SER A 73 10.17 -7.09 1.76
CA SER A 73 10.15 -5.75 1.17
C SER A 73 9.98 -4.65 2.22
N ILE A 74 9.08 -4.85 3.19
CA ILE A 74 8.86 -3.92 4.29
C ILE A 74 10.08 -3.90 5.22
N GLY A 75 10.56 -5.07 5.65
CA GLY A 75 11.72 -5.18 6.54
C GLY A 75 13.01 -4.61 5.93
N LEU A 76 13.19 -4.72 4.61
CA LEU A 76 14.30 -4.07 3.91
C LEU A 76 14.21 -2.54 3.99
N SER A 77 13.03 -1.97 3.76
CA SER A 77 12.82 -0.52 3.89
C SER A 77 13.04 -0.04 5.33
N ASP A 78 12.54 -0.77 6.31
CA ASP A 78 12.75 -0.46 7.73
C ASP A 78 14.24 -0.54 8.11
N GLY A 79 14.94 -1.57 7.63
CA GLY A 79 16.38 -1.76 7.85
C GLY A 79 17.21 -0.63 7.22
N LEU A 80 16.89 -0.22 5.98
CA LEU A 80 17.53 0.91 5.31
C LEU A 80 17.28 2.22 6.06
N THR A 81 16.06 2.43 6.56
CA THR A 81 15.71 3.59 7.39
C THR A 81 16.52 3.60 8.68
N ARG A 82 16.67 2.45 9.34
CA ARG A 82 17.45 2.30 10.58
C ARG A 82 18.93 2.65 10.42
N ILE A 83 19.51 2.43 9.24
CA ILE A 83 20.90 2.82 8.91
C ILE A 83 21.02 4.24 8.32
N GLY A 84 19.96 5.05 8.43
CA GLY A 84 19.98 6.46 8.05
C GLY A 84 19.71 6.75 6.56
N LYS A 85 19.15 5.79 5.80
CA LYS A 85 18.71 6.06 4.42
C LYS A 85 17.24 6.49 4.41
N LYS A 86 16.91 7.54 3.64
CA LYS A 86 15.52 7.92 3.38
C LYS A 86 14.92 6.98 2.34
N THR A 87 14.02 6.09 2.76
CA THR A 87 13.40 5.07 1.89
C THR A 87 11.89 5.04 2.04
N ALA A 88 11.23 4.59 0.98
CA ALA A 88 9.80 4.29 0.97
C ALA A 88 9.59 2.93 0.32
N VAL A 89 8.67 2.14 0.88
CA VAL A 89 8.23 0.87 0.28
C VAL A 89 6.96 1.11 -0.51
N VAL A 90 6.90 0.55 -1.72
CA VAL A 90 5.72 0.63 -2.61
C VAL A 90 5.16 -0.77 -2.77
N LEU A 91 3.90 -0.96 -2.40
CA LEU A 91 3.21 -2.25 -2.43
C LEU A 91 1.92 -2.14 -3.24
N ARG A 92 1.35 -3.30 -3.61
CA ARG A 92 0.05 -3.37 -4.28
C ARG A 92 -1.07 -3.45 -3.25
N GLU A 93 -2.18 -2.77 -3.51
CA GLU A 93 -3.42 -2.98 -2.78
C GLU A 93 -3.93 -4.42 -3.01
N PRO A 94 -4.27 -5.17 -1.94
CA PRO A 94 -4.89 -6.48 -2.09
C PRO A 94 -6.33 -6.36 -2.62
N SER A 95 -6.74 -7.32 -3.43
CA SER A 95 -8.16 -7.45 -3.81
C SER A 95 -9.02 -7.82 -2.61
N LEU A 96 -10.23 -7.25 -2.56
CA LEU A 96 -11.22 -7.50 -1.53
C LEU A 96 -11.72 -8.95 -1.47
N GLY A 97 -11.90 -9.62 -2.62
CA GLY A 97 -12.50 -10.96 -2.69
C GLY A 97 -11.79 -12.04 -1.84
N PRO A 98 -10.46 -12.22 -1.98
CA PRO A 98 -9.69 -13.18 -1.19
C PRO A 98 -9.74 -13.00 0.33
N VAL A 99 -10.05 -11.80 0.83
CA VAL A 99 -10.15 -11.50 2.27
C VAL A 99 -11.32 -12.23 2.92
N PHE A 100 -12.39 -12.49 2.17
CA PHE A 100 -13.52 -13.30 2.62
C PHE A 100 -13.30 -14.82 2.40
N GLY A 101 -12.13 -15.20 1.89
CA GLY A 101 -11.73 -16.59 1.62
C GLY A 101 -10.58 -17.07 2.53
N ILE A 102 -9.62 -17.79 1.95
CA ILE A 102 -8.56 -18.52 2.69
C ILE A 102 -7.28 -17.68 2.88
N LYS A 103 -7.12 -16.54 2.20
CA LYS A 103 -5.83 -15.86 2.11
C LYS A 103 -5.68 -14.74 3.13
N GLY A 104 -4.73 -14.91 4.06
CA GLY A 104 -4.24 -13.87 4.96
C GLY A 104 -3.57 -12.70 4.23
N GLY A 105 -3.59 -11.52 4.86
CA GLY A 105 -3.41 -10.20 4.25
C GLY A 105 -2.09 -9.95 3.49
N ALA A 106 -2.15 -9.09 2.48
CA ALA A 106 -1.01 -8.70 1.65
C ALA A 106 -0.14 -7.58 2.25
N THR A 107 -0.26 -7.34 3.55
CA THR A 107 0.33 -6.20 4.27
C THR A 107 1.65 -6.54 4.98
N GLY A 108 2.25 -7.70 4.69
CA GLY A 108 3.45 -8.20 5.39
C GLY A 108 3.09 -9.14 6.54
N GLY A 109 4.02 -9.34 7.47
CA GLY A 109 3.85 -10.26 8.59
C GLY A 109 4.88 -10.06 9.70
N GLY A 110 4.59 -10.55 10.89
CA GLY A 110 5.37 -10.30 12.10
C GLY A 110 5.48 -8.80 12.42
N TYR A 111 6.69 -8.32 12.67
CA TYR A 111 6.97 -6.91 12.94
C TYR A 111 7.23 -6.06 11.68
N SER A 112 7.15 -6.66 10.49
CA SER A 112 7.30 -5.98 9.21
C SER A 112 5.96 -5.96 8.49
N GLN A 113 5.14 -4.98 8.88
CA GLN A 113 3.77 -4.81 8.42
C GLN A 113 3.50 -3.37 7.96
N VAL A 114 2.56 -3.20 7.02
CA VAL A 114 1.94 -1.91 6.72
C VAL A 114 0.57 -1.84 7.38
N LEU A 115 0.30 -0.72 8.04
CA LEU A 115 -0.93 -0.46 8.80
C LEU A 115 -1.59 0.84 8.30
N PRO A 116 -2.92 1.01 8.48
CA PRO A 116 -3.87 0.11 9.15
C PRO A 116 -4.29 -1.09 8.29
N MET A 117 -4.06 -2.31 8.80
CA MET A 117 -4.28 -3.57 8.05
C MET A 117 -5.74 -3.80 7.66
N GLU A 118 -6.68 -3.47 8.55
CA GLU A 118 -8.13 -3.66 8.33
C GLU A 118 -8.62 -2.83 7.15
N ASP A 119 -8.20 -1.57 7.08
CA ASP A 119 -8.57 -0.67 5.99
C ASP A 119 -7.98 -1.13 4.66
N ILE A 120 -6.69 -1.52 4.65
CA ILE A 120 -5.98 -1.96 3.44
C ILE A 120 -6.62 -3.21 2.84
N ASN A 121 -7.09 -4.13 3.68
CA ASN A 121 -7.72 -5.37 3.21
C ASN A 121 -9.20 -5.20 2.81
N LEU A 122 -9.81 -4.04 3.07
CA LEU A 122 -11.22 -3.80 2.75
C LEU A 122 -11.36 -2.78 1.61
N HIS A 123 -12.01 -1.65 1.87
CA HIS A 123 -12.28 -0.64 0.85
C HIS A 123 -11.13 0.35 0.66
N PHE A 124 -10.12 0.29 1.53
CA PHE A 124 -8.98 1.21 1.58
C PHE A 124 -9.37 2.66 1.32
N ASN A 125 -9.00 3.20 0.15
CA ASN A 125 -9.35 4.56 -0.29
C ASN A 125 -10.36 4.57 -1.47
N GLY A 126 -10.89 3.41 -1.85
CA GLY A 126 -11.89 3.26 -2.92
C GLY A 126 -11.34 3.07 -4.33
N ASP A 127 -10.04 2.77 -4.48
CA ASP A 127 -9.38 2.71 -5.79
C ASP A 127 -9.93 1.58 -6.65
N PHE A 128 -10.11 0.38 -6.08
CA PHE A 128 -10.71 -0.74 -6.81
C PHE A 128 -12.18 -0.50 -7.15
N ASN A 129 -12.93 0.23 -6.32
CA ASN A 129 -14.31 0.62 -6.64
C ASN A 129 -14.35 1.57 -7.84
N ALA A 130 -13.36 2.47 -7.98
CA ALA A 130 -13.26 3.36 -9.14
C ALA A 130 -12.92 2.58 -10.42
N VAL A 131 -11.98 1.62 -10.34
CA VAL A 131 -11.65 0.72 -11.45
C VAL A 131 -12.86 -0.11 -11.88
N GLU A 132 -13.59 -0.69 -10.93
CA GLU A 132 -14.82 -1.45 -11.19
C GLU A 132 -15.87 -0.61 -11.91
N LYS A 133 -16.14 0.61 -11.41
CA LYS A 133 -17.12 1.52 -12.02
C LYS A 133 -16.74 1.90 -13.45
N ALA A 134 -15.47 2.22 -13.70
CA ALA A 134 -14.98 2.56 -15.03
C ALA A 134 -15.10 1.37 -16.00
N HIS A 135 -14.74 0.16 -15.54
CA HIS A 135 -14.87 -1.06 -16.32
C HIS A 135 -16.32 -1.38 -16.68
N ASN A 136 -17.21 -1.36 -15.68
CA ASN A 136 -18.63 -1.68 -15.85
C ASN A 136 -19.35 -0.62 -16.70
N LEU A 137 -18.97 0.65 -16.59
CA LEU A 137 -19.52 1.71 -17.44
C LEU A 137 -19.20 1.44 -18.92
N LEU A 138 -17.94 1.09 -19.23
CA LEU A 138 -17.56 0.78 -20.61
C LEU A 138 -18.33 -0.44 -21.14
N ALA A 139 -18.47 -1.50 -20.34
CA ALA A 139 -19.26 -2.67 -20.71
C ALA A 139 -20.72 -2.28 -21.01
N ALA A 140 -21.36 -1.52 -20.12
CA ALA A 140 -22.74 -1.08 -20.30
C ALA A 140 -22.93 -0.21 -21.55
N LEU A 141 -21.96 0.65 -21.89
CA LEU A 141 -22.00 1.47 -23.12
C LEU A 141 -21.86 0.62 -24.39
N ILE A 142 -21.04 -0.44 -24.33
CA ILE A 142 -20.93 -1.39 -25.44
C ILE A 142 -22.25 -2.12 -25.65
N ASP A 143 -22.83 -2.67 -24.58
CA ASP A 143 -24.12 -3.37 -24.66
C ASP A 143 -25.24 -2.44 -25.16
N ASN A 144 -25.30 -1.20 -24.65
CA ASN A 144 -26.26 -0.19 -25.11
C ASN A 144 -26.07 0.22 -26.58
N ASN A 145 -24.86 0.10 -27.15
CA ASN A 145 -24.64 0.39 -28.56
C ASN A 145 -25.04 -0.77 -29.48
N LEU A 146 -25.10 -2.00 -28.95
CA LEU A 146 -25.51 -3.19 -29.70
C LEU A 146 -27.02 -3.44 -29.67
N HIS A 147 -27.73 -2.89 -28.68
CA HIS A 147 -29.18 -2.99 -28.48
C HIS A 147 -29.91 -1.71 -28.90
#